data_AF-A0A819U6X4-F1
#
_entry.id   AF-A0A819U6X4-F1
#
_cell.length_a   1.000
_cell.length_b   1.000
_cell.length_c   1.000
_cell.angle_alpha   90.00
_cell.angle_beta   90.00
_cell.angle_gamma   90.00
#
_symmetry.space_group_name_H-M   'P 1'
#
loop_
_entity.id
_entity.type
_entity.pdbx_description
1 polymer ?
#
loop_
_entity_poly.entity_id
_entity_poly.type
_entity_poly.pdbx_seq_one_letter_code
_entity_poly.pdbx_strand_id
1 'polypeptide(L)'
;MTSICIMSFIYNRDQIHYKHLLRGFQAHGTKVSDEYRKLIALIRETQTAHLYPHSINSKTLQQIPYPSFNPHINPCSKRFYLSKCPILPYTELIFEFNDNNTKLFDDLNTFKSICKLEWNLRSFYTNCSTNHSCCQFIGPVELLFNDQLISFEQCDNITQNDLDKYNQEWFLCKTSSSSCLNSKLENYLTYIKSSSSLIFKIYISIENNETKLIHLYDTIYNYKYKKIFYLKFLNFDLNDEEILFNYYLEKNHYLIYLTLCLYLFCLVLFVKNFFFILIIIFHILLTYFSCFIIYYYLFHFPITILNYTSLILYLFFILIDSFLWYTCWFINKHRRDDCTIQRIIENLLTQTFLYLIPKNLTAIIVFVITYTNQIIALQCFTVFSFLLVSISFFISFILYPGNRIIFEI
;
A
#
# COMPACT_ATOMS: atom_id res chain seq x y z
N MET A 1 25.82 -1.37 11.41
CA MET A 1 25.41 0.03 11.30
C MET A 1 25.64 0.61 9.90
N THR A 2 26.78 0.38 9.25
CA THR A 2 27.07 0.93 7.90
C THR A 2 26.17 0.39 6.78
N SER A 3 25.80 -0.89 6.76
CA SER A 3 24.83 -1.40 5.77
C SER A 3 23.40 -0.90 6.01
N ILE A 4 23.07 -0.58 7.27
CA ILE A 4 21.77 -0.03 7.69
C ILE A 4 21.71 1.45 7.29
N CYS A 5 22.81 2.19 7.48
CA CYS A 5 22.95 3.53 6.91
C CYS A 5 22.91 3.48 5.38
N ILE A 6 23.49 2.49 4.71
CA ILE A 6 23.40 2.35 3.25
C ILE A 6 21.96 2.05 2.82
N MET A 7 21.21 1.21 3.56
CA MET A 7 19.78 1.00 3.32
C MET A 7 18.97 2.27 3.52
N SER A 8 19.10 2.96 4.66
CA SER A 8 18.44 4.24 4.90
C SER A 8 18.91 5.34 3.95
N PHE A 9 20.15 5.31 3.48
CA PHE A 9 20.72 6.31 2.57
C PHE A 9 20.32 6.04 1.13
N ILE A 10 20.21 4.79 0.69
CA ILE A 10 19.64 4.43 -0.63
C ILE A 10 18.14 4.71 -0.62
N TYR A 11 17.45 4.39 0.49
CA TYR A 11 16.04 4.69 0.70
C TYR A 11 15.73 6.20 0.70
N ASN A 12 16.66 7.03 1.17
CA ASN A 12 16.47 8.47 1.33
C ASN A 12 17.10 9.31 0.20
N ARG A 13 18.10 8.78 -0.52
CA ARG A 13 18.78 9.48 -1.63
C ARG A 13 18.07 9.30 -2.96
N ASP A 14 17.53 8.11 -3.21
CA ASP A 14 16.53 7.92 -4.23
C ASP A 14 15.19 7.92 -3.49
N GLN A 15 14.42 9.01 -3.55
CA GLN A 15 12.97 8.87 -3.49
C GLN A 15 12.58 7.98 -4.68
N ILE A 16 12.82 6.66 -4.54
CA ILE A 16 12.27 5.64 -5.40
C ILE A 16 10.79 5.82 -5.18
N HIS A 17 10.20 6.58 -6.08
CA HIS A 17 8.79 6.89 -6.08
C HIS A 17 8.09 5.54 -6.15
N TYR A 18 7.70 5.01 -4.98
CA TYR A 18 6.75 3.92 -4.82
C TYR A 18 5.39 4.27 -5.42
N LYS A 19 5.28 5.47 -6.04
CA LYS A 19 4.20 6.15 -6.79
C LYS A 19 3.38 5.28 -7.74
N HIS A 20 3.75 4.02 -7.90
CA HIS A 20 2.86 2.95 -8.30
C HIS A 20 3.33 1.62 -7.67
N LEU A 21 2.80 1.27 -6.51
CA LEU A 21 3.07 -0.03 -5.87
C LEU A 21 2.67 -1.24 -6.72
N LEU A 22 1.79 -1.02 -7.69
CA LEU A 22 1.36 -2.00 -8.68
C LEU A 22 2.13 -1.91 -10.02
N ARG A 23 3.18 -1.08 -10.14
CA ARG A 23 4.02 -1.06 -11.36
C ARG A 23 4.62 -2.46 -11.55
N GLY A 24 4.32 -3.08 -12.68
CA GLY A 24 4.78 -4.41 -13.03
C GLY A 24 3.79 -5.55 -12.76
N PHE A 25 2.58 -5.27 -12.27
CA PHE A 25 1.47 -6.24 -12.26
C PHE A 25 0.72 -6.36 -13.60
N GLN A 26 0.98 -5.45 -14.54
CA GLN A 26 0.51 -5.63 -15.91
C GLN A 26 1.28 -6.80 -16.53
N ALA A 27 0.55 -7.79 -17.07
CA ALA A 27 1.16 -8.92 -17.76
C ALA A 27 1.80 -8.43 -19.06
N HIS A 28 3.09 -8.69 -19.27
CA HIS A 28 3.78 -8.35 -20.51
C HIS A 28 3.80 -9.52 -21.50
N GLY A 29 3.66 -9.22 -22.81
CA GLY A 29 3.74 -10.24 -23.87
C GLY A 29 2.47 -11.08 -24.06
N THR A 30 1.35 -10.65 -23.48
CA THR A 30 0.02 -11.16 -23.88
C THR A 30 -0.55 -10.27 -24.97
N LYS A 31 -1.31 -10.86 -25.90
CA LYS A 31 -1.96 -10.11 -26.99
C LYS A 31 -2.80 -8.93 -26.46
N VAL A 32 -3.50 -9.14 -25.34
CA VAL A 32 -4.30 -8.11 -24.66
C VAL A 32 -3.42 -7.02 -24.03
N SER A 33 -2.33 -7.44 -23.36
CA SER A 33 -1.14 -6.64 -23.03
C SER A 33 -0.77 -5.59 -24.07
N ASP A 34 -0.45 -6.12 -25.25
CA ASP A 34 0.17 -5.36 -26.32
C ASP A 34 -0.84 -4.45 -27.01
N GLU A 35 -2.08 -4.90 -27.20
CA GLU A 35 -3.16 -4.07 -27.75
C GLU A 35 -3.52 -2.91 -26.81
N TYR A 36 -3.63 -3.15 -25.50
CA TYR A 36 -3.89 -2.11 -24.51
C TYR A 36 -2.77 -1.06 -24.46
N ARG A 37 -1.50 -1.49 -24.59
CA ARG A 37 -0.37 -0.56 -24.64
C ARG A 37 -0.32 0.28 -25.90
N LYS A 38 -0.63 -0.31 -27.05
CA LYS A 38 -0.80 0.46 -28.30
C LYS A 38 -1.88 1.53 -28.14
N LEU A 39 -3.00 1.18 -27.50
CA LEU A 39 -4.06 2.14 -27.22
C LEU A 39 -3.61 3.27 -26.28
N ILE A 40 -2.91 2.96 -25.18
CA ILE A 40 -2.37 3.99 -24.27
C ILE A 40 -1.35 4.89 -24.98
N ALA A 41 -0.48 4.31 -25.82
CA ALA A 41 0.50 5.08 -26.58
C ALA A 41 -0.21 6.08 -27.53
N LEU A 42 -1.24 5.62 -28.25
CA LEU A 42 -2.07 6.48 -29.10
C LEU A 42 -2.80 7.58 -28.31
N ILE A 43 -3.33 7.28 -27.12
CA ILE A 43 -3.94 8.29 -26.24
C ILE A 43 -2.90 9.34 -25.80
N ARG A 44 -1.68 8.92 -25.46
CA ARG A 44 -0.62 9.86 -25.06
C ARG A 44 -0.18 10.75 -26.22
N GLU A 45 0.01 10.17 -27.40
CA GLU A 45 0.37 10.92 -28.62
C GLU A 45 -0.71 11.93 -29.01
N THR A 46 -1.99 11.58 -28.87
CA THR A 46 -3.10 12.51 -29.14
C THR A 46 -3.20 13.62 -28.10
N GLN A 47 -2.92 13.34 -26.83
CA GLN A 47 -2.88 14.37 -25.78
C GLN A 47 -1.71 15.34 -25.95
N THR A 48 -0.52 14.86 -26.34
CA THR A 48 0.64 15.73 -26.61
C THR A 48 0.45 16.57 -27.87
N ALA A 49 -0.22 16.05 -28.90
CA ALA A 49 -0.58 16.80 -30.10
C ALA A 49 -1.53 17.98 -29.83
N HIS A 50 -2.43 17.86 -28.84
CA HIS A 50 -3.32 18.96 -28.45
C HIS A 50 -2.63 20.05 -27.61
N LEU A 51 -1.49 19.75 -26.97
CA LEU A 51 -0.71 20.70 -26.16
C LEU A 51 0.29 21.52 -26.98
N TYR A 52 0.54 21.14 -28.23
CA TYR A 52 1.28 21.94 -29.20
C TYR A 52 0.40 22.23 -30.41
N PRO A 53 -0.40 23.32 -30.41
CA PRO A 53 -0.95 23.81 -31.65
C PRO A 53 0.23 24.26 -32.51
N HIS A 54 0.58 23.44 -33.51
CA HIS A 54 1.45 23.90 -34.59
C HIS A 54 0.90 25.25 -35.07
N SER A 55 1.72 26.29 -34.97
CA SER A 55 1.54 27.56 -35.66
C SER A 55 1.60 27.27 -37.16
N ILE A 56 0.48 26.81 -37.72
CA ILE A 56 0.32 26.68 -39.16
C ILE A 56 0.18 28.10 -39.68
N ASN A 57 1.27 28.57 -40.30
CA ASN A 57 1.30 29.77 -41.12
C ASN A 57 0.12 29.75 -42.09
N SER A 58 -0.80 30.69 -41.89
CA SER A 58 -1.89 30.98 -42.79
C SER A 58 -1.35 31.64 -44.06
N LYS A 59 -1.01 30.82 -45.06
CA LYS A 59 -1.02 31.29 -46.46
C LYS A 59 -1.84 30.34 -47.31
N THR A 60 -2.95 30.91 -47.79
CA THR A 60 -3.73 30.53 -48.97
C THR A 60 -4.37 29.14 -48.95
N LEU A 61 -5.60 29.07 -48.43
CA LEU A 61 -6.62 28.23 -49.06
C LEU A 61 -7.97 28.95 -49.12
N GLN A 62 -8.57 28.82 -50.28
CA GLN A 62 -9.67 29.60 -50.84
C GLN A 62 -10.99 29.43 -50.07
N GLN A 63 -11.76 30.52 -50.06
CA GLN A 63 -13.15 30.60 -49.63
C GLN A 63 -14.03 29.63 -50.44
N ILE A 64 -14.69 28.71 -49.74
CA ILE A 64 -15.90 28.03 -50.22
C ILE A 64 -17.07 28.60 -49.39
N PRO A 65 -18.18 29.05 -50.00
CA PRO A 65 -19.28 29.64 -49.26
C PRO A 65 -20.11 28.54 -48.60
N TYR A 66 -20.23 28.60 -47.27
CA TYR A 66 -21.23 27.83 -46.53
C TYR A 66 -22.55 28.61 -46.45
N PRO A 67 -23.70 27.92 -46.54
CA PRO A 67 -25.01 28.54 -46.47
C PRO A 67 -25.35 28.95 -45.04
N SER A 68 -26.04 30.08 -44.92
CA SER A 68 -26.62 30.62 -43.70
C SER A 68 -27.66 29.66 -43.12
N PHE A 69 -27.38 29.11 -41.93
CA PHE A 69 -28.37 28.46 -41.08
C PHE A 69 -28.28 29.01 -39.66
N ASN A 70 -29.36 29.66 -39.26
CA ASN A 70 -29.80 29.91 -37.88
C ASN A 70 -31.34 29.92 -37.96
N PRO A 71 -32.14 29.54 -36.94
CA PRO A 71 -31.76 29.31 -35.53
C PRO A 71 -32.49 28.10 -34.87
N HIS A 72 -32.27 27.95 -33.56
CA HIS A 72 -33.10 27.19 -32.59
C HIS A 72 -32.94 25.68 -32.50
N ILE A 73 -31.90 25.23 -31.78
CA ILE A 73 -32.03 24.07 -30.89
C ILE A 73 -31.35 24.43 -29.57
N ASN A 74 -32.15 24.52 -28.50
CA ASN A 74 -31.71 24.64 -27.11
C ASN A 74 -30.88 23.40 -26.70
N PRO A 75 -29.64 23.55 -26.20
CA PRO A 75 -29.04 22.59 -25.29
C PRO A 75 -29.05 23.19 -23.87
N CYS A 76 -30.21 23.64 -23.41
CA CYS A 76 -30.47 23.84 -21.98
C CYS A 76 -31.09 22.56 -21.42
N SER A 77 -30.39 21.43 -21.51
CA SER A 77 -30.66 20.28 -20.66
C SER A 77 -29.77 20.36 -19.43
N LYS A 78 -30.28 21.07 -18.41
CA LYS A 78 -30.08 20.81 -16.98
C LYS A 78 -28.76 20.12 -16.59
N ARG A 79 -27.63 20.81 -16.77
CA ARG A 79 -26.50 20.68 -15.82
C ARG A 79 -26.87 21.53 -14.60
N PHE A 80 -27.51 20.89 -13.64
CA PHE A 80 -27.80 21.52 -12.35
C PHE A 80 -26.49 21.89 -11.65
N TYR A 81 -26.49 23.10 -11.10
CA TYR A 81 -25.37 23.81 -10.51
C TYR A 81 -24.83 23.10 -9.24
N LEU A 82 -23.89 22.18 -9.41
CA LEU A 82 -22.72 22.10 -8.52
C LEU A 82 -21.67 23.07 -9.06
N SER A 83 -21.92 24.37 -8.94
CA SER A 83 -21.04 25.40 -9.53
C SER A 83 -19.92 25.89 -8.61
N LYS A 84 -19.75 25.32 -7.42
CA LYS A 84 -18.69 25.79 -6.49
C LYS A 84 -17.83 24.72 -5.83
N CYS A 85 -18.22 23.45 -5.83
CA CYS A 85 -17.33 22.38 -5.40
C CYS A 85 -16.95 21.57 -6.64
N PRO A 86 -15.71 21.67 -7.15
CA PRO A 86 -15.26 20.78 -8.21
C PRO A 86 -15.43 19.32 -7.74
N ILE A 87 -15.67 18.42 -8.69
CA ILE A 87 -15.69 16.97 -8.45
C ILE A 87 -14.25 16.58 -8.08
N LEU A 88 -13.91 16.78 -6.81
CA LEU A 88 -12.66 16.34 -6.23
C LEU A 88 -12.76 14.83 -5.97
N PRO A 89 -11.63 14.09 -6.00
CA PRO A 89 -11.64 12.73 -5.47
C PRO A 89 -12.05 12.81 -3.99
N TYR A 90 -13.12 12.09 -3.65
CA TYR A 90 -13.56 11.93 -2.27
C TYR A 90 -13.19 10.52 -1.82
N THR A 91 -12.60 10.43 -0.63
CA THR A 91 -12.55 9.19 0.13
C THR A 91 -13.95 8.89 0.66
N GLU A 92 -14.45 7.69 0.38
CA GLU A 92 -15.77 7.25 0.85
C GLU A 92 -15.60 6.32 2.05
N LEU A 93 -16.17 6.72 3.19
CA LEU A 93 -16.25 5.93 4.41
C LEU A 93 -17.64 5.31 4.50
N ILE A 94 -17.72 3.99 4.63
CA ILE A 94 -18.98 3.26 4.75
C ILE A 94 -19.06 2.63 6.14
N PHE A 95 -20.07 3.02 6.91
CA PHE A 95 -20.32 2.50 8.25
C PHE A 95 -21.57 1.65 8.27
N GLU A 96 -21.55 0.60 9.08
CA GLU A 96 -22.70 -0.29 9.31
C GLU A 96 -23.02 -0.34 10.81
N PHE A 97 -24.31 -0.36 11.14
CA PHE A 97 -24.75 -0.50 12.53
C PHE A 97 -24.53 -1.93 13.03
N ASN A 98 -24.20 -2.07 14.32
CA ASN A 98 -24.02 -3.39 14.93
C ASN A 98 -25.35 -4.14 15.09
N ASP A 99 -26.44 -3.41 15.33
CA ASP A 99 -27.76 -3.98 15.54
C ASP A 99 -28.60 -3.88 14.26
N ASN A 100 -29.07 -5.02 13.76
CA ASN A 100 -29.95 -5.10 12.58
C ASN A 100 -31.28 -4.36 12.75
N ASN A 101 -31.62 -3.95 13.97
CA ASN A 101 -32.85 -3.24 14.29
C ASN A 101 -32.64 -1.72 14.40
N THR A 102 -31.40 -1.25 14.52
CA THR A 102 -31.10 0.18 14.57
C THR A 102 -30.95 0.71 13.15
N LYS A 103 -31.83 1.63 12.75
CA LYS A 103 -31.65 2.41 11.53
C LYS A 103 -31.10 3.78 11.87
N LEU A 104 -30.57 4.46 10.85
CA LEU A 104 -29.94 5.77 10.95
C LEU A 104 -30.77 6.82 11.72
N PHE A 105 -32.11 6.76 11.62
CA PHE A 105 -33.04 7.74 12.21
C PHE A 105 -33.95 7.16 13.30
N ASP A 106 -33.78 5.90 13.68
CA ASP A 106 -34.69 5.24 14.63
C ASP A 106 -34.26 5.46 16.09
N ASP A 107 -32.99 5.81 16.35
CA ASP A 107 -32.44 6.06 17.68
C ASP A 107 -31.66 7.37 17.75
N LEU A 108 -32.12 8.27 18.62
CA LEU A 108 -31.48 9.56 18.87
C LEU A 108 -30.05 9.41 19.37
N ASN A 109 -29.75 8.43 20.23
CA ASN A 109 -28.40 8.25 20.78
C ASN A 109 -27.41 7.82 19.70
N THR A 110 -27.85 6.94 18.79
CA THR A 110 -27.10 6.55 17.60
C THR A 110 -26.83 7.77 16.72
N PHE A 111 -27.84 8.59 16.42
CA PHE A 111 -27.65 9.80 15.60
C PHE A 111 -26.69 10.82 16.25
N LYS A 112 -26.80 11.04 17.57
CA LYS A 112 -25.83 11.87 18.33
C LYS A 112 -24.40 11.34 18.22
N SER A 113 -24.24 10.02 18.22
CA SER A 113 -22.93 9.38 18.07
C SER A 113 -22.35 9.57 16.66
N ILE A 114 -23.20 9.58 15.62
CA ILE A 114 -22.81 9.93 14.25
C ILE A 114 -22.43 11.41 14.15
N CYS A 115 -23.19 12.31 14.77
CA CYS A 115 -22.84 13.73 14.83
C CYS A 115 -21.46 13.95 15.45
N LYS A 116 -21.17 13.26 16.56
CA LYS A 116 -19.84 13.30 17.19
C LYS A 116 -18.74 12.71 16.32
N LEU A 117 -19.04 11.66 15.54
CA LEU A 117 -18.10 11.13 14.53
C LEU A 117 -17.78 12.16 13.46
N GLU A 118 -18.82 12.72 12.83
CA GLU A 118 -18.64 13.72 11.79
C GLU A 118 -17.89 14.93 12.31
N TRP A 119 -18.23 15.41 13.52
CA TRP A 119 -17.54 16.53 14.14
C TRP A 119 -16.05 16.23 14.37
N ASN A 120 -15.73 15.07 14.93
CA ASN A 120 -14.35 14.65 15.12
C ASN A 120 -13.61 14.61 13.78
N LEU A 121 -14.18 13.94 12.76
CA LEU A 121 -13.57 13.87 11.43
C LEU A 121 -13.36 15.26 10.82
N ARG A 122 -14.35 16.16 10.92
CA ARG A 122 -14.27 17.54 10.42
C ARG A 122 -13.21 18.37 11.12
N SER A 123 -13.07 18.22 12.44
CA SER A 123 -12.14 19.01 13.25
C SER A 123 -10.71 18.98 12.68
N PHE A 124 -10.33 17.88 12.01
CA PHE A 124 -9.03 17.70 11.36
C PHE A 124 -8.87 18.44 10.02
N TYR A 125 -9.96 18.82 9.38
CA TYR A 125 -9.98 19.53 8.09
C TYR A 125 -10.27 21.03 8.24
N THR A 126 -10.21 21.57 9.46
CA THR A 126 -10.53 22.97 9.80
C THR A 126 -9.46 23.98 9.35
N ASN A 127 -9.10 23.95 8.06
CA ASN A 127 -8.68 25.16 7.32
C ASN A 127 -9.83 25.77 6.51
N CYS A 128 -11.06 25.25 6.65
CA CYS A 128 -12.24 25.97 6.18
C CYS A 128 -12.39 27.24 7.02
N SER A 129 -11.89 28.37 6.51
CA SER A 129 -12.12 29.69 7.09
C SER A 129 -13.62 29.85 7.39
N THR A 130 -13.93 30.43 8.55
CA THR A 130 -15.25 30.53 9.20
C THR A 130 -16.41 31.08 8.36
N ASN A 131 -16.20 31.45 7.10
CA ASN A 131 -17.19 32.08 6.21
C ASN A 131 -17.47 31.33 4.89
N HIS A 132 -16.84 30.17 4.64
CA HIS A 132 -17.09 29.39 3.41
C HIS A 132 -17.41 27.93 3.73
N SER A 133 -18.49 27.42 3.11
CA SER A 133 -18.90 26.02 3.16
C SER A 133 -17.71 25.10 2.90
N CYS A 134 -17.41 24.18 3.81
CA CYS A 134 -16.42 23.14 3.58
C CYS A 134 -16.90 22.25 2.42
N CYS A 135 -16.47 22.51 1.19
CA CYS A 135 -16.66 21.57 0.07
C CYS A 135 -15.95 20.22 0.29
N GLN A 136 -15.24 20.05 1.40
CA GLN A 136 -14.34 18.92 1.68
C GLN A 136 -14.97 17.82 2.51
N PHE A 137 -16.23 17.96 2.95
CA PHE A 137 -16.91 16.96 3.75
C PHE A 137 -18.37 16.86 3.32
N ILE A 138 -18.92 15.65 3.29
CA ILE A 138 -20.34 15.38 3.05
C ILE A 138 -20.74 14.21 3.95
N GLY A 139 -21.61 14.47 4.93
CA GLY A 139 -22.15 13.45 5.84
C GLY A 139 -23.64 13.66 6.12
N PRO A 140 -24.34 12.64 6.66
CA PRO A 140 -25.76 12.74 6.97
C PRO A 140 -26.11 13.87 7.95
N VAL A 141 -25.22 14.25 8.87
CA VAL A 141 -25.47 15.31 9.84
C VAL A 141 -25.24 16.70 9.24
N GLU A 142 -24.28 16.87 8.33
CA GLU A 142 -24.10 18.14 7.59
C GLU A 142 -25.38 18.63 6.91
N LEU A 143 -26.05 17.67 6.28
CA LEU A 143 -27.19 17.91 5.44
C LEU A 143 -28.41 18.33 6.28
N LEU A 144 -28.44 17.97 7.56
CA LEU A 144 -29.47 18.38 8.52
C LEU A 144 -29.35 19.87 8.87
N PHE A 145 -28.13 20.39 8.92
CA PHE A 145 -27.86 21.76 9.37
C PHE A 145 -27.51 22.73 8.23
N ASN A 146 -27.83 22.39 6.97
CA ASN A 146 -27.60 23.25 5.80
C ASN A 146 -26.15 23.80 5.74
N ASP A 147 -25.16 22.93 5.94
CA ASP A 147 -23.72 23.25 5.98
C ASP A 147 -23.28 24.17 7.14
N GLN A 148 -24.13 24.43 8.13
CA GLN A 148 -23.69 25.11 9.34
C GLN A 148 -22.76 24.20 10.14
N LEU A 149 -21.63 24.76 10.59
CA LEU A 149 -20.68 24.07 11.44
C LEU A 149 -21.32 23.85 12.82
N ILE A 150 -21.66 22.59 13.10
CA ILE A 150 -22.20 22.17 14.39
C ILE A 150 -21.03 22.02 15.37
N SER A 151 -21.16 22.51 16.59
CA SER A 151 -20.18 22.25 17.66
C SER A 151 -20.41 20.87 18.30
N PHE A 152 -19.38 20.34 18.97
CA PHE A 152 -19.51 19.08 19.70
C PHE A 152 -20.66 19.10 20.73
N GLU A 153 -20.88 20.24 21.39
CA GLU A 153 -21.98 20.43 22.36
C GLU A 153 -23.35 20.48 21.68
N GLN A 154 -23.43 21.05 20.47
CA GLN A 154 -24.67 21.06 19.69
C GLN A 154 -25.09 19.64 19.27
N CYS A 155 -24.14 18.71 19.07
CA CYS A 155 -24.48 17.30 18.86
C CYS A 155 -25.23 16.70 20.06
N ASP A 156 -24.93 17.13 21.29
CA ASP A 156 -25.63 16.65 22.49
C ASP A 156 -27.03 17.28 22.65
N ASN A 157 -27.25 18.44 22.06
CA ASN A 157 -28.51 19.18 22.12
C ASN A 157 -29.53 18.78 21.04
N ILE A 158 -29.19 17.86 20.12
CA ILE A 158 -30.14 17.36 19.12
C ILE A 158 -31.33 16.71 19.82
N THR A 159 -32.54 17.14 19.45
CA THR A 159 -33.81 16.63 20.00
C THR A 159 -34.45 15.60 19.09
N GLN A 160 -35.43 14.85 19.61
CA GLN A 160 -36.20 13.90 18.81
C GLN A 160 -36.97 14.61 17.68
N ASN A 161 -37.48 15.82 17.94
CA ASN A 161 -38.19 16.59 16.93
C ASN A 161 -37.31 16.98 15.73
N ASP A 162 -36.02 17.27 15.99
CA ASP A 162 -35.05 17.57 14.91
C ASP A 162 -34.81 16.34 14.03
N LEU A 163 -34.68 15.17 14.67
CA LEU A 163 -34.49 13.89 14.00
C LEU A 163 -35.72 13.50 13.17
N ASP A 164 -36.93 13.64 13.73
CA ASP A 164 -38.18 13.31 13.06
C ASP A 164 -38.41 14.19 11.82
N LYS A 165 -38.12 15.50 11.94
CA LYS A 165 -38.19 16.43 10.81
C LYS A 165 -37.24 16.02 9.69
N TYR A 166 -36.00 15.70 10.03
CA TYR A 166 -35.02 15.26 9.03
C TYR A 166 -35.39 13.92 8.40
N ASN A 167 -35.93 12.99 9.19
CA ASN A 167 -36.41 11.70 8.69
C ASN A 167 -37.52 11.89 7.64
N GLN A 168 -38.47 12.81 7.89
CA GLN A 168 -39.51 13.17 6.92
C GLN A 168 -38.91 13.75 5.63
N GLU A 169 -37.99 14.71 5.73
CA GLU A 169 -37.31 15.28 4.56
C GLU A 169 -36.52 14.22 3.77
N TRP A 170 -35.81 13.33 4.46
CA TRP A 170 -35.07 12.21 3.88
C TRP A 170 -35.98 11.26 3.09
N PHE A 171 -37.11 10.85 3.67
CA PHE A 171 -38.07 9.97 3.00
C PHE A 171 -38.74 10.63 1.79
N LEU A 172 -39.09 11.92 1.88
CA LEU A 172 -39.63 12.68 0.75
C LEU A 172 -38.64 12.73 -0.41
N CYS A 173 -37.38 13.10 -0.13
CA CYS A 173 -36.32 13.16 -1.13
C CYS A 173 -35.99 11.79 -1.75
N LYS A 174 -36.09 10.70 -0.97
CA LYS A 174 -35.85 9.34 -1.47
C LYS A 174 -36.96 8.83 -2.39
N THR A 175 -38.21 9.18 -2.09
CA THR A 175 -39.39 8.68 -2.83
C THR A 175 -39.65 9.46 -4.12
N SER A 176 -39.35 10.76 -4.15
CA SER A 176 -39.51 11.58 -5.35
C SER A 176 -38.45 12.68 -5.43
N SER A 177 -37.56 12.57 -6.41
CA SER A 177 -36.55 13.61 -6.70
C SER A 177 -37.18 14.99 -6.93
N SER A 178 -38.36 15.05 -7.55
CA SER A 178 -39.08 16.30 -7.79
C SER A 178 -39.63 16.99 -6.54
N SER A 179 -39.72 16.31 -5.39
CA SER A 179 -40.20 16.89 -4.13
C SER A 179 -39.07 17.27 -3.17
N CYS A 180 -37.81 16.95 -3.51
CA CYS A 180 -36.69 17.25 -2.66
C CYS A 180 -36.35 18.74 -2.71
N LEU A 181 -36.72 19.48 -1.67
CA LEU A 181 -36.37 20.89 -1.54
C LEU A 181 -34.86 21.10 -1.34
N ASN A 182 -34.18 20.09 -0.77
CA ASN A 182 -32.75 20.13 -0.51
C ASN A 182 -31.96 19.41 -1.62
N SER A 183 -31.55 20.15 -2.64
CA SER A 183 -30.75 19.62 -3.77
C SER A 183 -29.46 18.89 -3.36
N LYS A 184 -28.87 19.21 -2.19
CA LYS A 184 -27.68 18.51 -1.68
C LYS A 184 -28.03 17.15 -1.10
N LEU A 185 -29.13 17.08 -0.36
CA LEU A 185 -29.68 15.83 0.15
C LEU A 185 -30.08 14.91 -1.00
N GLU A 186 -30.69 15.46 -2.05
CA GLU A 186 -30.98 14.72 -3.28
C GLU A 186 -29.71 14.10 -3.88
N ASN A 187 -28.66 14.91 -4.05
CA ASN A 187 -27.37 14.44 -4.57
C ASN A 187 -26.76 13.36 -3.68
N TYR A 188 -26.69 13.56 -2.36
CA TYR A 188 -26.19 12.57 -1.41
C TYR A 188 -26.97 11.26 -1.48
N LEU A 189 -28.31 11.33 -1.56
CA LEU A 189 -29.19 10.18 -1.76
C LEU A 189 -28.95 9.49 -3.10
N THR A 190 -28.60 10.21 -4.17
CA THR A 190 -28.21 9.57 -5.44
C THR A 190 -26.96 8.70 -5.31
N TYR A 191 -26.00 9.08 -4.46
CA TYR A 191 -24.80 8.29 -4.17
C TYR A 191 -25.06 7.09 -3.24
N ILE A 192 -26.21 7.07 -2.56
CA ILE A 192 -26.60 6.06 -1.57
C ILE A 192 -27.64 5.07 -2.12
N LYS A 193 -28.10 5.26 -3.37
CA LYS A 193 -29.24 4.58 -4.02
C LYS A 193 -29.38 3.05 -3.84
N SER A 194 -28.35 2.34 -3.38
CA SER A 194 -28.36 0.88 -3.20
C SER A 194 -28.15 0.36 -1.77
N SER A 195 -27.97 1.20 -0.74
CA SER A 195 -27.65 0.67 0.59
C SER A 195 -28.89 0.37 1.44
N SER A 196 -28.86 -0.78 2.11
CA SER A 196 -29.80 -1.12 3.19
C SER A 196 -29.85 0.01 4.22
N SER A 197 -30.98 0.13 4.95
CA SER A 197 -31.16 1.15 6.03
C SER A 197 -30.16 1.02 7.19
N LEU A 198 -29.25 0.05 7.12
CA LEU A 198 -28.24 -0.28 8.11
C LEU A 198 -26.90 0.39 7.85
N ILE A 199 -26.77 1.13 6.74
CA ILE A 199 -25.49 1.69 6.29
C ILE A 199 -25.62 3.21 6.12
N PHE A 200 -24.61 3.94 6.56
CA PHE A 200 -24.42 5.35 6.22
C PHE A 200 -23.04 5.59 5.64
N LYS A 201 -22.91 6.64 4.83
CA LYS A 201 -21.69 6.99 4.12
C LYS A 201 -21.20 8.37 4.53
N ILE A 202 -19.90 8.57 4.55
CA ILE A 202 -19.28 9.89 4.71
C ILE A 202 -18.29 10.07 3.57
N TYR A 203 -18.38 11.17 2.84
CA TYR A 203 -17.43 11.52 1.80
C TYR A 203 -16.52 12.63 2.29
N ILE A 204 -15.21 12.44 2.17
CA ILE A 204 -14.20 13.39 2.64
C ILE A 204 -13.26 13.67 1.49
N SER A 205 -13.09 14.94 1.12
CA SER A 205 -12.04 15.34 0.19
C SER A 205 -10.78 15.57 1.00
N ILE A 206 -9.84 14.66 0.84
CA ILE A 206 -8.52 14.77 1.41
C ILE A 206 -7.68 15.46 0.33
N GLU A 207 -7.38 16.75 0.53
CA GLU A 207 -6.32 17.39 -0.25
C GLU A 207 -5.06 16.53 -0.14
N ASN A 208 -4.28 16.36 -1.22
CA ASN A 208 -3.04 15.55 -1.31
C ASN A 208 -2.01 15.89 -0.21
N ASN A 209 -2.30 15.52 1.02
CA ASN A 209 -1.57 15.85 2.22
C ASN A 209 -1.49 14.57 3.05
N GLU A 210 -0.35 13.91 2.88
CA GLU A 210 -0.05 12.60 3.47
C GLU A 210 -0.30 12.59 4.99
N THR A 211 0.05 13.68 5.68
CA THR A 211 -0.12 13.78 7.14
C THR A 211 -1.58 13.78 7.57
N LYS A 212 -2.46 14.47 6.83
CA LYS A 212 -3.91 14.51 7.11
C LYS A 212 -4.53 13.15 6.85
N LEU A 213 -4.15 12.49 5.77
CA LEU A 213 -4.62 11.15 5.41
C LEU A 213 -4.24 10.11 6.47
N ILE A 214 -2.97 10.08 6.87
CA ILE A 214 -2.47 9.17 7.90
C ILE A 214 -3.20 9.40 9.23
N HIS A 215 -3.37 10.67 9.63
CA HIS A 215 -4.07 11.01 10.87
C HIS A 215 -5.56 10.62 10.81
N LEU A 216 -6.24 10.85 9.67
CA LEU A 216 -7.61 10.40 9.47
C LEU A 216 -7.71 8.89 9.66
N TYR A 217 -6.82 8.13 9.03
CA TYR A 217 -6.83 6.68 9.15
C TYR A 217 -6.59 6.23 10.60
N ASP A 218 -5.57 6.75 11.28
CA ASP A 218 -5.29 6.41 12.68
C ASP A 218 -6.46 6.79 13.61
N THR A 219 -7.18 7.88 13.30
CA THR A 219 -8.38 8.30 14.05
C THR A 219 -9.55 7.33 13.83
N ILE A 220 -9.81 6.94 12.58
CA ILE A 220 -10.86 5.99 12.23
C ILE A 220 -10.56 4.62 12.86
N TYR A 221 -9.31 4.17 12.81
CA TYR A 221 -8.89 2.89 13.38
C TYR A 221 -9.05 2.86 14.91
N ASN A 222 -8.71 3.96 15.59
CA ASN A 222 -8.81 4.11 17.03
C ASN A 222 -10.19 4.61 17.50
N TYR A 223 -11.18 4.69 16.60
CA TYR A 223 -12.45 5.33 16.90
C TYR A 223 -13.21 4.61 18.02
N LYS A 224 -13.74 5.40 18.98
CA LYS A 224 -14.26 4.93 20.27
C LYS A 224 -15.65 4.28 20.19
N TYR A 225 -16.40 4.50 19.11
CA TYR A 225 -17.82 4.12 19.01
C TYR A 225 -18.08 2.79 18.28
N LYS A 226 -17.06 1.91 18.19
CA LYS A 226 -17.15 0.56 17.61
C LYS A 226 -18.31 -0.29 18.16
N LYS A 227 -18.87 0.08 19.33
CA LYS A 227 -20.01 -0.60 19.95
C LYS A 227 -21.37 -0.27 19.31
N ILE A 228 -21.51 0.86 18.62
CA ILE A 228 -22.80 1.31 18.04
C ILE A 228 -22.81 1.05 16.53
N PHE A 229 -21.74 1.45 15.85
CA PHE A 229 -21.53 1.18 14.44
C PHE A 229 -20.03 0.91 14.21
N TYR A 230 -19.74 0.16 13.16
CA TYR A 230 -18.38 -0.16 12.75
C TYR A 230 -18.16 0.31 11.31
N LEU A 231 -16.91 0.65 11.01
CA LEU A 231 -16.49 0.91 9.65
C LEU A 231 -16.55 -0.42 8.87
N LYS A 232 -17.47 -0.53 7.91
CA LYS A 232 -17.63 -1.70 7.05
C LYS A 232 -16.63 -1.69 5.90
N PHE A 233 -16.53 -0.54 5.23
CA PHE A 233 -15.69 -0.38 4.06
C PHE A 233 -15.12 1.02 4.01
N LEU A 234 -13.93 1.14 3.45
CA LEU A 234 -13.25 2.40 3.28
C LEU A 234 -12.65 2.41 1.88
N ASN A 235 -13.16 3.31 1.06
CA ASN A 235 -12.82 3.44 -0.34
C ASN A 235 -11.88 4.64 -0.50
N PHE A 236 -10.61 4.35 -0.73
CA PHE A 236 -9.60 5.36 -1.00
C PHE A 236 -9.43 5.54 -2.51
N ASP A 237 -8.93 6.70 -2.92
CA ASP A 237 -8.34 6.81 -4.25
C ASP A 237 -7.02 6.02 -4.27
N LEU A 238 -6.60 5.54 -5.43
CA LEU A 238 -5.37 4.75 -5.59
C LEU A 238 -4.13 5.48 -5.05
N ASN A 239 -4.11 6.81 -5.15
CA ASN A 239 -3.03 7.63 -4.61
C ASN A 239 -2.98 7.58 -3.08
N ASP A 240 -4.15 7.61 -2.42
CA ASP A 240 -4.26 7.58 -0.96
C ASP A 240 -3.88 6.20 -0.42
N GLU A 241 -4.33 5.13 -1.09
CA GLU A 241 -3.95 3.74 -0.75
C GLU A 241 -2.44 3.57 -0.75
N GLU A 242 -1.77 4.17 -1.73
CA GLU A 242 -0.33 4.07 -1.87
C GLU A 242 0.43 4.81 -0.77
N ILE A 243 0.00 6.04 -0.43
CA ILE A 243 0.58 6.82 0.67
C ILE A 243 0.45 6.04 1.98
N LEU A 244 -0.75 5.51 2.26
CA LEU A 244 -1.01 4.71 3.46
C LEU A 244 -0.16 3.44 3.47
N PHE A 245 -0.03 2.78 2.32
CA PHE A 245 0.79 1.59 2.18
C PHE A 245 2.25 1.89 2.54
N ASN A 246 2.83 2.95 1.99
CA ASN A 246 4.23 3.35 2.26
C ASN A 246 4.43 3.66 3.75
N TYR A 247 3.51 4.44 4.35
CA TYR A 247 3.52 4.72 5.78
C TYR A 247 3.49 3.44 6.62
N TYR A 248 2.62 2.48 6.29
CA TYR A 248 2.56 1.21 7.00
C TYR A 248 3.77 0.32 6.74
N LEU A 249 4.38 0.36 5.57
CA LEU A 249 5.62 -0.38 5.29
C LEU A 249 6.77 0.16 6.15
N GLU A 250 6.94 1.47 6.21
CA GLU A 250 7.93 2.11 7.09
C GLU A 250 7.65 1.79 8.56
N LYS A 251 6.39 1.94 8.98
CA LYS A 251 5.96 1.66 10.36
C LYS A 251 6.16 0.20 10.72
N ASN A 252 5.96 -0.74 9.81
CA ASN A 252 6.15 -2.17 10.07
C ASN A 252 7.60 -2.66 9.89
N HIS A 253 8.53 -1.78 9.50
CA HIS A 253 9.93 -2.15 9.32
C HIS A 253 10.57 -2.67 10.62
N TYR A 254 10.09 -2.23 11.79
CA TYR A 254 10.53 -2.78 13.08
C TYR A 254 10.28 -4.29 13.23
N LEU A 255 9.26 -4.84 12.56
CA LEU A 255 8.95 -6.27 12.63
C LEU A 255 10.07 -7.10 12.02
N ILE A 256 10.69 -6.63 10.93
CA ILE A 256 11.84 -7.30 10.32
C ILE A 256 13.03 -7.31 11.29
N TYR A 257 13.29 -6.19 11.97
CA TYR A 257 14.33 -6.14 13.01
C TYR A 257 14.01 -7.05 14.19
N LEU A 258 12.75 -7.11 14.62
CA LEU A 258 12.32 -8.03 15.67
C LEU A 258 12.55 -9.49 15.26
N THR A 259 12.19 -9.87 14.03
CA THR A 259 12.46 -11.20 13.48
C THR A 259 13.96 -11.50 13.44
N LEU A 260 14.80 -10.54 13.01
CA LEU A 260 16.26 -10.70 13.01
C LEU A 260 16.83 -10.85 14.43
N CYS A 261 16.33 -10.08 15.40
CA CYS A 261 16.75 -10.19 16.80
C CYS A 261 16.37 -11.54 17.40
N LEU A 262 15.14 -12.01 17.18
CA LEU A 262 14.69 -13.34 17.60
C LEU A 262 15.52 -14.45 16.94
N TYR A 263 15.81 -14.30 15.65
CA TYR A 263 16.69 -15.19 14.90
C TYR A 263 18.09 -15.29 15.52
N LEU A 264 18.74 -14.15 15.78
CA LEU A 264 20.07 -14.11 16.40
C LEU A 264 20.02 -14.69 17.81
N PHE A 265 18.97 -14.40 18.58
CA PHE A 265 18.78 -14.95 19.92
C PHE A 265 18.66 -16.48 19.90
N CYS A 266 17.87 -17.06 19.00
CA CYS A 266 17.78 -18.52 18.82
C CYS A 266 19.15 -19.14 18.48
N LEU A 267 19.92 -18.49 17.61
CA LEU A 267 21.28 -18.94 17.29
C LEU A 267 22.23 -18.87 18.49
N VAL A 268 22.14 -17.83 19.32
CA VAL A 268 22.90 -17.72 20.57
C VAL A 268 22.62 -18.89 21.49
N LEU A 269 21.35 -19.21 21.72
CA LEU A 269 20.94 -20.31 22.60
C LEU A 269 21.46 -21.66 22.11
N PHE A 270 21.45 -21.88 20.79
CA PHE A 270 21.85 -23.16 20.19
C PHE A 270 23.37 -23.34 20.10
N VAL A 271 24.08 -22.33 19.57
CA VAL A 271 25.51 -22.43 19.24
C VAL A 271 26.39 -22.18 20.46
N LYS A 272 25.93 -21.36 21.42
CA LYS A 272 26.71 -20.94 22.60
C LYS A 272 28.08 -20.34 22.25
N ASN A 273 28.26 -19.82 21.04
CA ASN A 273 29.50 -19.23 20.56
C ASN A 273 29.23 -17.88 19.87
N PHE A 274 29.63 -16.80 20.53
CA PHE A 274 29.42 -15.42 20.04
C PHE A 274 30.14 -15.13 18.71
N PHE A 275 31.33 -15.69 18.51
CA PHE A 275 32.11 -15.47 17.29
C PHE A 275 31.40 -16.05 16.05
N PHE A 276 30.75 -17.22 16.19
CA PHE A 276 29.96 -17.80 15.11
C PHE A 276 28.79 -16.89 14.70
N ILE A 277 28.17 -16.20 15.66
CA ILE A 277 27.10 -15.25 15.37
C ILE A 277 27.62 -14.03 14.61
N LEU A 278 28.80 -13.51 14.98
CA LEU A 278 29.44 -12.42 14.22
C LEU A 278 29.70 -12.81 12.77
N ILE A 279 30.12 -14.05 12.52
CA ILE A 279 30.33 -14.58 11.17
C ILE A 279 29.01 -14.65 10.39
N ILE A 280 27.93 -15.12 11.02
CA ILE A 280 26.61 -15.15 10.39
C ILE A 280 26.14 -13.73 10.05
N ILE A 281 26.31 -12.76 10.95
CA ILE A 281 26.00 -11.36 10.67
C ILE A 281 26.83 -10.87 9.48
N PHE A 282 28.13 -11.14 9.46
CA PHE A 282 29.00 -10.77 8.34
C PHE A 282 28.57 -11.44 7.03
N HIS A 283 28.16 -12.71 7.06
CA HIS A 283 27.64 -13.45 5.91
C HIS A 283 26.35 -12.82 5.36
N ILE A 284 25.40 -12.47 6.23
CA ILE A 284 24.16 -11.76 5.85
C ILE A 284 24.50 -10.44 5.16
N LEU A 285 25.39 -9.65 5.77
CA LEU A 285 25.77 -8.34 5.24
C LEU A 285 26.49 -8.44 3.89
N LEU A 286 27.44 -9.36 3.76
CA LEU A 286 28.23 -9.53 2.54
C LEU A 286 27.36 -10.02 1.38
N THR A 287 26.46 -10.98 1.64
CA THR A 287 25.53 -11.47 0.62
C THR A 287 24.58 -10.37 0.19
N TYR A 288 23.96 -9.69 1.15
CA TYR A 288 22.99 -8.64 0.85
C TYR A 288 23.63 -7.51 0.03
N PHE A 289 24.81 -7.06 0.43
CA PHE A 289 25.55 -6.02 -0.28
C PHE A 289 25.95 -6.45 -1.70
N SER A 290 26.49 -7.66 -1.86
CA SER A 290 26.89 -8.19 -3.17
C SER A 290 25.70 -8.38 -4.09
N CYS A 291 24.59 -8.92 -3.56
CA CYS A 291 23.35 -9.10 -4.30
C CYS A 291 22.76 -7.76 -4.73
N PHE A 292 22.77 -6.76 -3.84
CA PHE A 292 22.29 -5.42 -4.16
C PHE A 292 23.11 -4.79 -5.29
N ILE A 293 24.44 -4.88 -5.23
CA ILE A 293 25.32 -4.35 -6.29
C ILE A 293 25.00 -5.00 -7.64
N ILE A 294 24.93 -6.32 -7.68
CA ILE A 294 24.65 -7.06 -8.91
C ILE A 294 23.25 -6.73 -9.42
N TYR A 295 22.24 -6.74 -8.55
CA TYR A 295 20.87 -6.48 -8.93
C TYR A 295 20.65 -5.06 -9.47
N TYR A 296 21.16 -4.05 -8.77
CA TYR A 296 20.93 -2.66 -9.11
C TYR A 296 21.86 -2.17 -10.24
N TYR A 297 23.17 -2.41 -10.12
CA TYR A 297 24.15 -1.87 -11.07
C TYR A 297 24.35 -2.74 -12.31
N LEU A 298 24.25 -4.07 -12.21
CA LEU A 298 24.47 -4.96 -13.36
C LEU A 298 23.18 -5.19 -14.15
N PHE A 299 22.08 -5.49 -13.45
CA PHE A 299 20.81 -5.83 -14.10
C PHE A 299 19.87 -4.64 -14.32
N HIS A 300 20.10 -3.51 -13.64
CA HIS A 300 19.25 -2.31 -13.73
C HIS A 300 17.76 -2.58 -13.47
N PHE A 301 17.45 -3.56 -12.61
CA PHE A 301 16.06 -3.87 -12.28
C PHE A 301 15.48 -2.92 -11.22
N PRO A 302 14.20 -2.54 -11.33
CA PRO A 302 13.54 -1.73 -10.32
C PRO A 302 13.37 -2.52 -9.02
N ILE A 303 13.57 -1.85 -7.89
CA ILE A 303 13.29 -2.44 -6.58
C ILE A 303 11.78 -2.50 -6.40
N THR A 304 11.25 -3.70 -6.24
CA THR A 304 9.82 -3.92 -6.01
C THR A 304 9.58 -4.28 -4.55
N ILE A 305 8.32 -4.17 -4.11
CA ILE A 305 7.96 -4.59 -2.75
C ILE A 305 8.22 -6.07 -2.48
N LEU A 306 8.04 -6.91 -3.51
CA LEU A 306 8.30 -8.34 -3.39
C LEU A 306 9.79 -8.61 -3.10
N ASN A 307 10.72 -7.76 -3.53
CA ASN A 307 12.13 -7.92 -3.17
C ASN A 307 12.37 -7.84 -1.65
N TYR A 308 11.52 -7.15 -0.88
CA TYR A 308 11.57 -7.18 0.58
C TYR A 308 11.13 -8.53 1.15
N THR A 309 10.17 -9.22 0.53
CA THR A 309 9.76 -10.56 0.98
C THR A 309 10.86 -11.59 0.69
N SER A 310 11.64 -11.40 -0.39
CA SER A 310 12.85 -12.19 -0.65
C SER A 310 13.86 -12.12 0.50
N LEU A 311 13.98 -10.97 1.16
CA LEU A 311 14.89 -10.79 2.29
C LEU A 311 14.46 -11.63 3.50
N ILE A 312 13.15 -11.69 3.79
CA ILE A 312 12.61 -12.53 4.87
C ILE A 312 12.87 -14.01 4.58
N LEU A 313 12.57 -14.45 3.35
CA LEU A 313 12.84 -15.81 2.88
C LEU A 313 14.35 -16.14 2.94
N TYR A 314 15.20 -15.18 2.59
CA TYR A 314 16.65 -15.33 2.65
C TYR A 314 17.15 -15.55 4.08
N LEU A 315 16.69 -14.74 5.04
CA LEU A 315 17.02 -14.91 6.45
C LEU A 315 16.65 -16.30 6.97
N PHE A 316 15.50 -16.83 6.53
CA PHE A 316 15.09 -18.20 6.84
C PHE A 316 16.05 -19.25 6.26
N PHE A 317 16.51 -19.09 5.01
CA PHE A 317 17.48 -20.01 4.42
C PHE A 317 18.83 -20.02 5.14
N ILE A 318 19.33 -18.85 5.53
CA ILE A 318 20.58 -18.76 6.30
C ILE A 318 20.44 -19.41 7.67
N LEU A 319 19.25 -19.36 8.30
CA LEU A 319 19.00 -20.05 9.57
C LEU A 319 19.27 -21.54 9.44
N ILE A 320 18.67 -22.14 8.42
CA ILE A 320 18.82 -23.57 8.13
C ILE A 320 20.29 -23.88 7.87
N ASP A 321 20.98 -23.05 7.07
CA ASP A 321 22.38 -23.28 6.72
C ASP A 321 23.28 -23.18 7.94
N SER A 322 23.05 -22.19 8.79
CA SER A 322 23.83 -21.97 10.01
C SER A 322 23.67 -23.13 11.00
N PHE A 323 22.45 -23.63 11.17
CA PHE A 323 22.20 -24.80 12.01
C PHE A 323 22.80 -26.08 11.44
N LEU A 324 22.72 -26.26 10.13
CA LEU A 324 23.28 -27.44 9.47
C LEU A 324 24.80 -27.46 9.59
N TRP A 325 25.45 -26.33 9.28
CA TRP A 325 26.89 -26.16 9.45
C TRP A 325 27.34 -26.43 10.89
N TYR A 326 26.64 -25.86 11.87
CA TYR A 326 26.97 -26.07 13.28
C TYR A 326 26.76 -27.53 13.71
N THR A 327 25.69 -28.18 13.27
CA THR A 327 25.38 -29.57 13.63
C THR A 327 26.41 -30.53 13.04
N CYS A 328 26.75 -30.37 11.75
CA CYS A 328 27.81 -31.16 11.11
C CYS A 328 29.16 -30.94 11.80
N TRP A 329 29.46 -29.71 12.21
CA TRP A 329 30.65 -29.41 13.00
C TRP A 329 30.67 -30.12 14.34
N PHE A 330 29.60 -29.99 15.12
CA PHE A 330 29.47 -30.59 16.45
C PHE A 330 29.64 -32.11 16.41
N ILE A 331 29.01 -32.77 15.42
CA ILE A 331 29.11 -34.22 15.24
C ILE A 331 30.53 -34.65 14.87
N ASN A 332 31.18 -33.95 13.93
CA ASN A 332 32.54 -34.31 13.50
C ASN A 332 33.57 -34.07 14.61
N LYS A 333 33.40 -33.02 15.42
CA LYS A 333 34.27 -32.72 16.56
C LYS A 333 34.19 -33.79 17.65
N HIS A 334 32.98 -34.23 18.01
CA HIS A 334 32.81 -35.22 19.09
C HIS A 334 33.20 -36.66 18.73
N ARG A 335 33.38 -36.97 17.44
CA ARG A 335 33.61 -38.34 16.99
C ARG A 335 35.09 -38.71 16.87
N ARG A 336 36.03 -37.75 16.89
CA ARG A 336 37.43 -37.99 16.49
C ARG A 336 38.42 -37.18 17.31
N ASP A 337 38.86 -37.76 18.43
CA ASP A 337 39.84 -37.12 19.33
C ASP A 337 41.29 -37.15 18.76
N ASP A 338 41.60 -38.04 17.79
CA ASP A 338 42.98 -38.26 17.28
C ASP A 338 43.20 -37.87 15.80
N CYS A 339 42.27 -37.15 15.16
CA CYS A 339 42.40 -36.80 13.73
C CYS A 339 43.05 -35.43 13.50
N THR A 340 43.83 -35.32 12.43
CA THR A 340 44.34 -34.02 11.96
C THR A 340 43.17 -33.09 11.59
N ILE A 341 43.31 -31.79 11.88
CA ILE A 341 42.31 -30.74 11.59
C ILE A 341 41.89 -30.77 10.11
N GLN A 342 42.85 -30.99 9.20
CA GLN A 342 42.59 -31.11 7.77
C GLN A 342 41.55 -32.19 7.44
N ARG A 343 41.69 -33.39 8.02
CA ARG A 343 40.76 -34.49 7.79
C ARG A 343 39.38 -34.18 8.38
N ILE A 344 39.30 -33.48 9.50
CA ILE A 344 38.02 -33.06 10.10
C ILE A 344 37.32 -32.09 9.14
N ILE A 345 38.03 -31.09 8.61
CA ILE A 345 37.49 -30.10 7.67
C ILE A 345 37.02 -30.75 6.37
N GLU A 346 37.79 -31.68 5.81
CA GLU A 346 37.42 -32.39 4.59
C GLU A 346 36.11 -33.19 4.76
N ASN A 347 35.96 -33.88 5.89
CA ASN A 347 34.74 -34.62 6.20
C ASN A 347 33.55 -33.68 6.46
N LEU A 348 33.78 -32.58 7.18
CA LEU A 348 32.78 -31.54 7.42
C LEU A 348 32.27 -30.95 6.11
N LEU A 349 33.19 -30.56 5.22
CA LEU A 349 32.86 -29.94 3.95
C LEU A 349 32.10 -30.92 3.06
N THR A 350 32.54 -32.17 2.99
CA THR A 350 31.86 -33.24 2.21
C THR A 350 30.43 -33.47 2.71
N GLN A 351 30.24 -33.62 4.02
CA GLN A 351 28.90 -33.82 4.59
C GLN A 351 28.00 -32.61 4.38
N THR A 352 28.52 -31.41 4.63
CA THR A 352 27.73 -30.18 4.52
C THR A 352 27.36 -29.91 3.06
N PHE A 353 28.26 -30.20 2.12
CA PHE A 353 28.02 -30.11 0.67
C PHE A 353 26.89 -31.03 0.22
N LEU A 354 26.85 -32.27 0.73
CA LEU A 354 25.79 -33.24 0.43
C LEU A 354 24.40 -32.75 0.86
N TYR A 355 24.28 -31.98 1.94
CA TYR A 355 22.99 -31.46 2.39
C TYR A 355 22.63 -30.11 1.76
N LEU A 356 23.60 -29.21 1.58
CA LEU A 356 23.34 -27.85 1.11
C LEU A 356 23.08 -27.78 -0.39
N ILE A 357 23.69 -28.64 -1.21
CA ILE A 357 23.43 -28.61 -2.65
C ILE A 357 21.99 -28.94 -2.99
N PRO A 358 21.43 -30.08 -2.58
CA PRO A 358 20.05 -30.42 -2.96
C PRO A 358 19.08 -29.34 -2.51
N LYS A 359 19.25 -28.83 -1.28
CA LYS A 359 18.43 -27.74 -0.73
C LYS A 359 18.48 -26.47 -1.61
N ASN A 360 19.68 -25.96 -1.91
CA ASN A 360 19.81 -24.73 -2.68
C ASN A 360 19.45 -24.92 -4.16
N LEU A 361 19.73 -26.10 -4.73
CA LEU A 361 19.32 -26.45 -6.09
C LEU A 361 17.80 -26.50 -6.23
N THR A 362 17.09 -27.12 -5.28
CA THR A 362 15.62 -27.12 -5.27
C THR A 362 15.07 -25.69 -5.19
N ALA A 363 15.63 -24.84 -4.32
CA ALA A 363 15.21 -23.44 -4.23
C ALA A 363 15.44 -22.68 -5.55
N ILE A 364 16.61 -22.86 -6.17
CA ILE A 364 16.95 -22.27 -7.46
C ILE A 364 15.98 -22.73 -8.56
N ILE A 365 15.68 -24.03 -8.65
CA ILE A 365 14.73 -24.58 -9.62
C ILE A 365 13.35 -23.93 -9.45
N VAL A 366 12.88 -23.79 -8.21
CA VAL A 366 11.60 -23.12 -7.92
C VAL A 366 11.63 -21.65 -8.40
N PHE A 367 12.72 -20.92 -8.16
CA PHE A 367 12.83 -19.53 -8.64
C PHE A 367 12.90 -19.43 -10.17
N VAL A 368 13.60 -20.35 -10.84
CA VAL A 368 13.65 -20.41 -12.31
C VAL A 368 12.27 -20.72 -12.90
N ILE A 369 11.53 -21.68 -12.33
CA ILE A 369 10.14 -21.95 -12.75
C ILE A 369 9.29 -20.70 -12.54
N THR A 370 9.39 -20.06 -11.38
CA THR A 370 8.60 -18.86 -11.06
C THR A 370 8.95 -17.66 -11.96
N TYR A 371 10.19 -17.57 -12.45
CA TYR A 371 10.63 -16.54 -13.41
C TYR A 371 9.92 -16.63 -14.77
N THR A 372 9.43 -17.81 -15.16
CA THR A 372 8.69 -17.97 -16.42
C THR A 372 7.33 -17.24 -16.45
N ASN A 373 6.85 -16.76 -15.30
CA ASN A 373 5.64 -15.96 -15.22
C ASN A 373 5.80 -14.62 -15.93
N GLN A 374 4.72 -14.12 -16.55
CA GLN A 374 4.69 -12.86 -17.33
C GLN A 374 4.55 -11.58 -16.49
N ILE A 375 4.47 -11.73 -15.16
CA ILE A 375 4.29 -10.61 -14.21
C ILE A 375 5.68 -10.07 -13.86
N ILE A 376 5.99 -8.84 -14.26
CA ILE A 376 7.32 -8.21 -14.07
C ILE A 376 7.72 -8.18 -12.59
N ALA A 377 6.79 -7.84 -11.71
CA ALA A 377 7.08 -7.79 -10.27
C ALA A 377 7.55 -9.15 -9.73
N LEU A 378 6.96 -10.23 -10.24
CA LEU A 378 7.32 -11.59 -9.86
C LEU A 378 8.68 -12.00 -10.45
N GLN A 379 8.99 -11.58 -11.68
CA GLN A 379 10.31 -11.78 -12.29
C GLN A 379 11.41 -11.04 -11.51
N CYS A 380 11.15 -9.81 -11.07
CA CYS A 380 12.08 -9.03 -10.25
C CYS A 380 12.36 -9.74 -8.92
N PHE A 381 11.30 -10.24 -8.26
CA PHE A 381 11.38 -11.03 -7.05
C PHE A 381 12.21 -12.31 -7.22
N THR A 382 11.98 -13.07 -8.28
CA THR A 382 12.66 -14.36 -8.49
C THR A 382 14.14 -14.16 -8.79
N VAL A 383 14.50 -13.17 -9.62
CA VAL A 383 15.90 -12.85 -9.91
C VAL A 383 16.62 -12.42 -8.63
N PHE A 384 16.02 -11.54 -7.83
CA PHE A 384 16.62 -11.08 -6.58
C PHE A 384 16.79 -12.23 -5.57
N SER A 385 15.77 -13.07 -5.41
CA SER A 385 15.82 -14.25 -4.52
C SER A 385 16.86 -15.28 -4.98
N PHE A 386 16.93 -15.53 -6.29
CA PHE A 386 17.93 -16.41 -6.90
C PHE A 386 19.36 -15.94 -6.61
N LEU A 387 19.63 -14.63 -6.77
CA LEU A 387 20.94 -14.04 -6.48
C LEU A 387 21.29 -14.17 -4.99
N LEU A 388 20.35 -13.85 -4.08
CA LEU A 388 20.56 -13.98 -2.64
C LEU A 388 20.95 -15.42 -2.26
N VAL A 389 20.18 -16.41 -2.70
CA VAL A 389 20.46 -17.82 -2.39
C VAL A 389 21.77 -18.29 -3.01
N SER A 390 22.04 -17.94 -4.27
CA SER A 390 23.25 -18.38 -4.97
C SER A 390 24.51 -17.77 -4.35
N ILE A 391 24.53 -16.46 -4.10
CA ILE A 391 25.66 -15.77 -3.51
C ILE A 391 25.89 -16.27 -2.07
N SER A 392 24.81 -16.46 -1.30
CA SER A 392 24.91 -16.96 0.07
C SER A 392 25.47 -18.38 0.12
N PHE A 393 25.05 -19.23 -0.82
CA PHE A 393 25.60 -20.57 -0.95
C PHE A 393 27.13 -20.50 -1.10
N PHE A 394 27.66 -19.73 -2.05
CA PHE A 394 29.11 -19.62 -2.24
C PHE A 394 29.83 -19.01 -1.03
N ILE A 395 29.27 -17.94 -0.45
CA ILE A 395 29.87 -17.29 0.73
C ILE A 395 29.92 -18.25 1.92
N SER A 396 28.91 -19.10 2.10
CA SER A 396 28.89 -20.08 3.20
C SER A 396 30.07 -21.06 3.15
N PHE A 397 30.46 -21.52 1.96
CA PHE A 397 31.60 -22.43 1.78
C PHE A 397 32.95 -21.74 1.97
N ILE A 398 33.01 -20.43 1.79
CA ILE A 398 34.25 -19.67 1.99
C ILE A 398 34.39 -19.30 3.47
N LEU A 399 33.35 -18.74 4.08
CA LEU A 399 33.42 -18.16 5.43
C LEU A 399 33.40 -19.19 6.56
N TYR A 400 32.57 -20.22 6.48
CA TYR A 400 32.39 -21.14 7.61
C TYR A 400 33.61 -22.04 7.89
N PRO A 401 34.27 -22.68 6.91
CA PRO A 401 35.46 -23.47 7.21
C PRO A 401 36.66 -22.61 7.61
N GLY A 402 36.89 -21.47 6.93
CA GLY A 402 38.06 -20.61 7.19
C GLY A 402 38.12 -20.07 8.62
N ASN A 403 36.97 -19.70 9.19
CA ASN A 403 36.92 -19.15 10.53
C ASN A 403 37.08 -20.19 11.65
N ARG A 404 36.82 -21.47 11.38
CA ARG A 404 37.04 -22.53 12.37
C ARG A 404 38.51 -22.92 12.49
N ILE A 405 39.26 -22.84 11.38
CA ILE A 405 40.72 -22.98 11.40
C ILE A 405 41.33 -21.93 12.32
N ILE A 406 40.87 -20.67 12.23
CA ILE A 406 41.39 -19.56 13.05
C ILE A 406 41.06 -19.72 14.54
N PHE A 407 40.00 -20.45 14.90
CA PHE A 407 39.59 -20.62 16.30
C PHE A 407 40.25 -21.82 17.01
N GLU A 408 40.66 -22.84 16.26
CA GLU A 408 41.33 -24.02 16.84
C GLU A 408 42.87 -23.92 16.83
N ILE A 409 43.42 -22.95 16.09
CA ILE A 409 44.80 -22.46 16.26
C ILE A 409 44.81 -21.45 17.41
#